data_AF-A0A965EMS6-F1
#
_entry.id   AF-A0A965EMS6-F1
#
_cell.length_a   1.000
_cell.length_b   1.000
_cell.length_c   1.000
_cell.angle_alpha   90.00
_cell.angle_beta   90.00
_cell.angle_gamma   90.00
#
_symmetry.space_group_name_H-M   'P 1'
#
loop_
_entity.id
_entity.type
_entity.pdbx_description
1 polymer ?
#
loop_
_entity_poly.entity_id
_entity_poly.type
_entity_poly.pdbx_seq_one_letter_code
_entity_poly.pdbx_strand_id
1 'polypeptide(L)'
;MEIYDDPEIKSYGYDKDANDIDPNDPLCLAKKTLDISNNSYSYWVKMCLSSFSPSKLFDPETDLVEELRRFDNYTGKNKYHYRKVSEECFNHYVSYLTTKKTSFIRNADRSAIA
;
A
#
# COMPACT_ATOMS: atom_id res chain seq x y z
N MET A 1 27.44 -3.35 -25.65
CA MET A 1 26.02 -3.25 -25.25
C MET A 1 26.03 -3.55 -23.77
N GLU A 2 25.95 -2.51 -22.93
CA GLU A 2 25.90 -2.73 -21.48
C GLU A 2 24.60 -3.45 -21.17
N ILE A 3 24.71 -4.66 -20.64
CA ILE A 3 23.58 -5.40 -20.09
C ILE A 3 23.24 -4.65 -18.82
N TYR A 4 22.19 -3.84 -18.87
CA TYR A 4 21.57 -3.32 -17.66
C TYR A 4 21.07 -4.55 -16.89
N ASP A 5 21.78 -4.93 -15.83
CA ASP A 5 21.25 -5.86 -14.84
C ASP A 5 20.05 -5.16 -14.20
N ASP A 6 18.86 -5.54 -14.68
CA ASP A 6 17.59 -5.20 -14.05
C ASP A 6 17.71 -5.70 -12.60
N PRO A 7 17.61 -4.84 -11.58
CA PRO A 7 17.76 -5.29 -10.20
C PRO A 7 16.72 -6.38 -9.95
N GLU A 8 17.17 -7.55 -9.50
CA GLU A 8 16.26 -8.62 -9.10
C GLU A 8 15.44 -8.10 -7.91
N ILE A 9 14.23 -7.62 -8.17
CA ILE A 9 13.32 -7.10 -7.15
C ILE A 9 12.33 -8.20 -6.79
N LYS A 10 12.39 -8.68 -5.54
CA LYS A 10 11.35 -9.56 -4.98
C LYS A 10 10.25 -8.72 -4.35
N SER A 11 9.00 -9.08 -4.60
CA SER A 11 7.83 -8.33 -4.10
C SER A 11 6.90 -9.23 -3.30
N TYR A 12 6.34 -8.69 -2.21
CA TYR A 12 5.43 -9.39 -1.30
C TYR A 12 4.21 -8.51 -1.03
N GLY A 13 3.00 -9.04 -1.22
CA GLY A 13 1.74 -8.30 -1.10
C GLY A 13 0.85 -8.84 0.02
N TYR A 14 0.04 -7.97 0.60
CA TYR A 14 -0.87 -8.28 1.70
C TYR A 14 -2.28 -7.78 1.41
N ASP A 15 -3.29 -8.65 1.60
CA ASP A 15 -4.71 -8.32 1.43
C ASP A 15 -5.33 -7.69 2.70
N LYS A 16 -6.66 -7.51 2.70
CA LYS A 16 -7.40 -6.91 3.82
C LYS A 16 -7.28 -7.66 5.16
N ASP A 17 -6.94 -8.94 5.11
CA ASP A 17 -6.82 -9.82 6.27
C ASP A 17 -5.34 -10.16 6.56
N ALA A 18 -4.41 -9.42 5.93
CA ALA A 18 -2.97 -9.62 5.97
C ALA A 18 -2.50 -10.99 5.45
N ASN A 19 -3.28 -11.64 4.58
CA ASN A 19 -2.84 -12.83 3.87
C ASN A 19 -1.93 -12.45 2.71
N ASP A 20 -0.99 -13.34 2.38
CA ASP A 20 -0.14 -13.19 1.21
C ASP A 20 -0.99 -13.19 -0.07
N ILE A 21 -0.76 -12.19 -0.92
CA ILE A 21 -1.40 -12.03 -2.22
C ILE A 21 -0.38 -11.55 -3.26
N ASP A 22 -0.67 -11.75 -4.55
CA ASP A 22 0.11 -11.16 -5.63
C ASP A 22 0.24 -9.63 -5.42
N PRO A 23 1.47 -9.07 -5.35
CA PRO A 23 1.70 -7.64 -5.21
C PRO A 23 1.09 -6.76 -6.31
N ASN A 24 0.73 -7.34 -7.45
CA ASN A 24 0.08 -6.68 -8.57
C ASN A 24 -1.45 -6.83 -8.55
N ASP A 25 -2.01 -7.63 -7.65
CA ASP A 25 -3.45 -7.79 -7.53
C ASP A 25 -4.12 -6.47 -7.10
N PRO A 26 -5.24 -6.06 -7.73
CA PRO A 26 -6.01 -4.89 -7.30
C PRO A 26 -6.48 -4.91 -5.84
N LEU A 27 -6.52 -6.07 -5.19
CA LEU A 27 -6.90 -6.26 -3.78
C LEU A 27 -5.71 -6.19 -2.82
N CYS A 28 -4.47 -6.19 -3.31
CA CYS A 28 -3.29 -5.99 -2.48
C CYS A 28 -3.34 -4.59 -1.85
N LEU A 29 -3.31 -4.48 -0.52
CA LEU A 29 -3.42 -3.20 0.18
C LEU A 29 -2.07 -2.65 0.61
N ALA A 30 -1.15 -3.55 0.97
CA ALA A 30 0.21 -3.20 1.36
C ALA A 30 1.18 -4.12 0.62
N LYS A 31 2.34 -3.60 0.22
CA LYS A 31 3.40 -4.43 -0.33
C LYS A 31 4.78 -3.98 0.14
N LYS A 32 5.71 -4.92 0.21
CA LYS A 32 7.13 -4.63 0.39
C LYS A 32 7.93 -5.22 -0.75
N THR A 33 8.98 -4.51 -1.15
CA THR A 33 9.89 -4.92 -2.22
C THR A 33 11.29 -5.03 -1.65
N LEU A 34 11.95 -6.16 -1.89
CA LEU A 34 13.35 -6.41 -1.56
C LEU A 34 14.17 -6.19 -2.83
N ASP A 35 15.06 -5.20 -2.78
CA ASP A 35 16.11 -5.04 -3.78
C ASP A 35 17.27 -5.98 -3.40
N ILE A 36 17.51 -7.00 -4.23
CA ILE A 36 18.52 -8.03 -3.97
C ILE A 36 19.95 -7.45 -4.07
N SER A 37 20.15 -6.44 -4.91
CA SER A 37 21.47 -5.88 -5.18
C SER A 37 22.10 -5.19 -3.96
N ASN A 38 21.27 -4.57 -3.13
CA ASN A 38 21.68 -3.82 -1.95
C ASN A 38 21.05 -4.35 -0.65
N ASN A 39 20.30 -5.45 -0.72
CA ASN A 39 19.58 -6.06 0.39
C ASN A 39 18.71 -5.07 1.18
N SER A 40 18.01 -4.18 0.46
CA SER A 40 17.17 -3.14 1.07
C SER A 40 15.67 -3.38 0.84
N TYR A 41 14.87 -3.07 1.86
CA TYR A 41 13.42 -3.11 1.77
C TYR A 41 12.86 -1.73 1.45
N SER A 42 11.87 -1.69 0.56
CA SER A 42 10.98 -0.56 0.38
C SER A 42 9.55 -0.98 0.69
N TYR A 43 8.82 -0.12 1.41
CA TYR A 43 7.49 -0.40 1.90
C TYR A 43 6.47 0.50 1.23
N TRP A 44 5.31 -0.06 0.90
CA TRP A 44 4.29 0.60 0.09
C TRP A 44 2.91 0.29 0.63
N VAL A 45 2.04 1.28 0.67
CA VAL A 45 0.65 1.16 1.12
C VAL A 45 -0.29 1.85 0.15
N LYS A 46 -1.52 1.34 0.03
CA LYS A 46 -2.56 1.99 -0.79
C LYS A 46 -3.15 3.19 -0.06
N MET A 47 -3.13 4.31 -0.75
CA MET A 47 -3.64 5.59 -0.26
C MET A 47 -4.63 6.19 -1.25
N CYS A 48 -5.61 6.93 -0.70
CA CYS A 48 -6.60 7.63 -1.50
C CYS A 48 -5.93 8.79 -2.28
N LEU A 49 -6.18 8.80 -3.59
CA LEU A 49 -5.80 9.86 -4.52
C LEU A 49 -6.88 10.96 -4.60
N SER A 50 -8.10 10.70 -4.13
CA SER A 50 -9.25 11.60 -4.34
C SER A 50 -9.06 12.98 -3.70
N SER A 51 -9.61 14.00 -4.34
CA SER A 51 -9.49 15.41 -3.96
C SER A 51 -10.10 15.75 -2.60
N PHE A 52 -10.98 14.90 -2.07
CA PHE A 52 -11.65 15.11 -0.78
C PHE A 52 -10.90 14.55 0.43
N SER A 53 -10.04 13.54 0.23
CA SER A 53 -9.22 12.97 1.31
C SER A 53 -7.85 12.53 0.79
N PRO A 54 -7.09 13.45 0.16
CA PRO A 54 -5.79 13.12 -0.37
C PRO A 54 -4.89 12.67 0.78
N SER A 55 -4.18 11.57 0.58
CA SER A 55 -3.24 11.02 1.58
C SER A 55 -3.85 10.34 2.81
N LYS A 56 -5.13 9.92 2.76
CA LYS A 56 -5.66 8.96 3.74
C LYS A 56 -5.32 7.52 3.32
N LEU A 57 -4.92 6.66 4.25
CA LEU A 57 -4.81 5.22 4.01
C LEU A 57 -6.18 4.63 3.61
N PHE A 58 -6.17 3.64 2.71
CA PHE A 58 -7.37 2.87 2.42
C PHE A 58 -7.77 2.05 3.65
N ASP A 59 -9.02 2.13 4.06
CA ASP A 59 -9.53 1.38 5.20
C ASP A 59 -10.57 0.35 4.73
N PRO A 60 -10.25 -0.94 4.64
CA PRO A 60 -11.17 -1.97 4.15
C PRO A 60 -12.41 -2.18 5.04
N GLU A 61 -12.45 -1.62 6.25
CA GLU A 61 -13.62 -1.70 7.14
C GLU A 61 -14.60 -0.55 6.89
N THR A 62 -14.13 0.59 6.38
CA THR A 62 -14.98 1.76 6.10
C THR A 62 -15.18 2.04 4.61
N ASP A 63 -14.20 1.67 3.80
CA ASP A 63 -14.20 1.82 2.35
C ASP A 63 -14.56 0.48 1.71
N LEU A 64 -15.47 0.50 0.74
CA LEU A 64 -15.85 -0.70 0.00
C LEU A 64 -14.66 -1.20 -0.84
N VAL A 65 -14.35 -2.49 -0.78
CA VAL A 65 -13.22 -3.11 -1.52
C VAL A 65 -13.38 -2.90 -3.03
N GLU A 66 -14.61 -2.81 -3.53
CA GLU A 66 -14.92 -2.49 -4.93
C GLU A 66 -14.39 -1.12 -5.36
N GLU A 67 -14.19 -0.19 -4.42
CA GLU A 67 -13.62 1.14 -4.69
C GLU A 67 -12.15 1.07 -5.13
N LEU A 68 -11.41 0.02 -4.75
CA LEU A 68 -10.01 -0.18 -5.17
C LEU A 68 -9.85 -0.32 -6.69
N ARG A 69 -10.93 -0.76 -7.36
CA ARG A 69 -10.97 -0.95 -8.82
C ARG A 69 -11.61 0.24 -9.55
N ARG A 70 -12.18 1.19 -8.81
CA ARG A 70 -12.93 2.30 -9.39
C ARG A 70 -12.01 3.46 -9.76
N PHE A 71 -12.22 3.97 -10.97
CA PHE A 71 -11.66 5.23 -11.41
C PHE A 71 -12.48 6.38 -10.82
N ASP A 72 -11.83 7.48 -10.52
CA ASP A 72 -12.49 8.75 -10.29
C ASP A 72 -13.05 9.24 -11.64
N ASN A 73 -14.38 9.28 -11.76
CA ASN A 73 -15.07 9.60 -13.02
C ASN A 73 -14.76 11.02 -13.53
N TYR A 74 -14.31 11.92 -12.66
CA TYR A 74 -14.00 13.30 -13.02
C TYR A 74 -12.58 13.43 -13.59
N THR A 75 -11.63 12.67 -13.05
CA THR A 75 -10.21 12.73 -13.45
C THR A 75 -9.76 11.60 -14.37
N GLY A 76 -10.55 10.53 -14.49
CA GLY A 76 -10.19 9.31 -15.21
C GLY A 76 -9.04 8.52 -14.59
N LYS A 77 -8.65 8.84 -13.34
CA LYS A 77 -7.52 8.21 -12.64
C LYS A 77 -8.02 7.20 -11.61
N ASN A 78 -7.20 6.21 -11.28
CA ASN A 78 -7.48 5.30 -10.18
C ASN A 78 -7.69 6.09 -8.88
N LYS A 79 -8.76 5.79 -8.12
CA LYS A 79 -9.02 6.45 -6.83
C LYS A 79 -7.94 6.20 -5.80
N TYR A 80 -7.13 5.17 -5.97
CA TYR A 80 -6.09 4.77 -5.04
C TYR A 80 -4.76 4.57 -5.77
N HIS A 81 -3.67 4.85 -5.06
CA HIS A 81 -2.31 4.64 -5.55
C HIS A 81 -1.44 4.04 -4.44
N TYR A 82 -0.36 3.36 -4.82
CA TYR A 82 0.67 3.00 -3.87
C TYR A 82 1.57 4.19 -3.59
N ARG A 83 1.79 4.49 -2.31
CA ARG A 83 2.81 5.45 -1.87
C ARG A 83 3.89 4.71 -1.09
N LYS A 84 5.16 5.08 -1.33
CA LYS A 84 6.29 4.61 -0.53
C LYS A 84 6.20 5.21 0.87
N VAL A 85 6.35 4.39 1.90
CA VAL A 85 6.24 4.79 3.30
C VAL A 85 7.39 4.23 4.14
N SER A 86 7.52 4.71 5.38
CA SER A 86 8.43 4.13 6.35
C SER A 86 8.02 2.72 6.76
N GLU A 87 8.97 1.94 7.27
CA GLU A 87 8.69 0.62 7.83
C GLU A 87 7.70 0.69 9.00
N GLU A 88 7.79 1.72 9.84
CA GLU A 88 6.87 1.92 10.96
C GLU A 88 5.41 2.11 10.49
N CYS A 89 5.20 2.98 9.50
CA CYS A 89 3.89 3.17 8.89
C CYS A 89 3.33 1.86 8.33
N PHE A 90 4.17 1.10 7.64
CA PHE A 90 3.80 -0.19 7.06
C PHE A 90 3.43 -1.21 8.15
N ASN A 91 4.24 -1.35 9.19
CA ASN A 91 4.00 -2.30 10.28
C ASN A 91 2.73 -1.99 11.06
N HIS A 92 2.44 -0.70 11.30
CA HIS A 92 1.17 -0.29 11.88
C HIS A 92 0.00 -0.64 10.97
N TYR A 93 0.12 -0.41 9.66
CA TYR A 93 -0.95 -0.74 8.73
C TYR A 93 -1.19 -2.26 8.64
N VAL A 94 -0.14 -3.08 8.56
CA VAL A 94 -0.29 -4.55 8.60
C VAL A 94 -0.90 -5.02 9.92
N SER A 95 -0.47 -4.43 11.05
CA SER A 95 -1.08 -4.73 12.37
C SER A 95 -2.56 -4.37 12.41
N TYR A 96 -2.97 -3.30 11.72
CA TYR A 96 -4.38 -2.98 11.54
C TYR A 96 -5.11 -4.05 10.72
N LEU A 97 -4.57 -4.46 9.57
CA LEU A 97 -5.19 -5.50 8.73
C LEU A 97 -5.37 -6.83 9.48
N THR A 98 -4.40 -7.22 10.32
CA THR A 98 -4.49 -8.42 11.17
C THR A 98 -5.48 -8.27 12.33
N THR A 99 -5.46 -7.14 13.05
CA THR A 99 -6.17 -7.02 14.34
C THR A 99 -7.49 -6.25 14.28
N LYS A 100 -7.72 -5.52 13.19
CA LYS A 100 -8.84 -4.59 12.97
C LYS A 100 -8.96 -3.48 14.02
N LYS A 101 -7.90 -3.23 14.82
CA LYS A 101 -7.90 -2.18 15.85
C LYS A 101 -7.61 -0.82 15.25
N THR A 102 -8.58 0.09 15.33
CA THR A 102 -8.49 1.45 14.76
C THR A 102 -7.33 2.31 15.29
N SER A 103 -6.75 1.98 16.46
CA SER A 103 -5.54 2.63 16.95
C SER A 103 -4.35 2.48 15.99
N PHE A 104 -4.24 1.33 15.31
CA PHE A 104 -3.13 1.07 14.40
C PHE A 104 -3.23 1.86 13.10
N ILE A 105 -4.41 1.94 12.47
CA ILE A 105 -4.57 2.76 11.26
C ILE A 105 -4.36 4.26 11.55
N ARG A 106 -4.80 4.74 12.73
CA ARG A 106 -4.53 6.13 13.16
C ARG A 106 -3.04 6.42 13.33
N ASN A 107 -2.28 5.46 13.86
CA ASN A 107 -0.82 5.59 13.97
C ASN A 107 -0.16 5.53 12.59
N ALA A 108 -0.60 4.63 11.72
CA ALA A 108 -0.12 4.55 10.34
C ALA A 108 -0.36 5.86 9.57
N ASP A 109 -1.56 6.44 9.65
CA ASP A 109 -1.89 7.73 9.01
C ASP A 109 -0.97 8.86 9.50
N ARG A 110 -0.66 8.90 10.81
CA ARG A 110 0.28 9.89 11.37
C ARG A 110 1.68 9.73 10.80
N SER A 111 2.16 8.49 10.67
CA SER A 111 3.48 8.19 10.13
C SER A 111 3.59 8.34 8.61
N ALA A 112 2.46 8.40 7.89
CA ALA A 112 2.42 8.56 6.44
C ALA A 112 2.61 10.02 5.96
N ILE A 113 2.48 11.01 6.86
CA ILE A 113 2.51 12.46 6.55
C ILE A 113 3.94 13.06 6.65
N ALA A 114 4.99 12.23 6.80
CA ALA A 114 6.37 12.69 6.83
C ALA A 114 6.87 13.27 5.49
#